data_AF-A0AAV6NU21-F1
#
_entry.id   AF-A0AAV6NU21-F1
#
_cell.length_a   1.000
_cell.length_b   1.000
_cell.length_c   1.000
_cell.angle_alpha   90.00
_cell.angle_beta   90.00
_cell.angle_gamma   90.00
#
_symmetry.space_group_name_H-M   'P 1'
#
loop_
_entity.id
_entity.type
_entity.pdbx_description
1 polymer ?
#
loop_
_entity_poly.entity_id
_entity_poly.type
_entity_poly.pdbx_seq_one_letter_code
_entity_poly.pdbx_strand_id
1 'polypeptide(L)'
;MGGKQLVLVFVAAAMVLEGEAEGVDICEKADDVPLCRSYVKGSSDPRAAIKKTIEQLLSETKRAKTSSMKMGEPNFIGACTENYDSAIDDLQNSLLSLEKNDKASLQSSLSGVATFYVTCTDTVSEGGVRIMKKAKKLVKKDSKMQRLAGTSLYLASLLN
;
A
#
# COMPACT_ATOMS: atom_id res chain seq x y z
N MET A 1 -71.85 -8.47 -7.74
CA MET A 1 -71.04 -7.27 -8.04
C MET A 1 -69.90 -7.23 -7.04
N GLY A 2 -68.71 -7.71 -7.45
CA GLY A 2 -67.55 -7.85 -6.57
C GLY A 2 -66.74 -6.55 -6.51
N GLY A 3 -66.67 -5.94 -5.32
CA GLY A 3 -65.79 -4.83 -5.05
C GLY A 3 -64.38 -5.34 -4.74
N LYS A 4 -63.41 -5.03 -5.61
CA LYS A 4 -61.99 -5.27 -5.34
C LYS A 4 -61.48 -4.15 -4.43
N GLN A 5 -61.17 -4.50 -3.19
CA GLN A 5 -60.52 -3.60 -2.24
C GLN A 5 -59.03 -3.50 -2.60
N LEU A 6 -58.60 -2.28 -2.93
CA LEU A 6 -57.22 -1.94 -3.28
C LEU A 6 -56.42 -1.81 -1.98
N VAL A 7 -55.52 -2.74 -1.70
CA VAL A 7 -54.61 -2.66 -0.54
C VAL A 7 -53.37 -1.88 -0.95
N LEU A 8 -53.22 -0.65 -0.42
CA LEU A 8 -52.02 0.16 -0.57
C LEU A 8 -50.98 -0.30 0.47
N VAL A 9 -49.90 -0.93 0.00
CA VAL A 9 -48.74 -1.28 0.84
C VAL A 9 -47.76 -0.10 0.82
N PHE A 10 -47.70 0.64 1.92
CA PHE A 10 -46.65 1.63 2.14
C PHE A 10 -45.41 0.93 2.71
N VAL A 11 -44.39 0.72 1.87
CA VAL A 11 -43.08 0.26 2.29
C VAL A 11 -42.32 1.46 2.88
N ALA A 12 -42.24 1.54 4.20
CA ALA A 12 -41.35 2.48 4.88
C ALA A 12 -39.91 1.98 4.71
N ALA A 13 -39.16 2.61 3.81
CA ALA A 13 -37.71 2.43 3.73
C ALA A 13 -37.08 3.07 4.98
N ALA A 14 -36.70 2.24 5.96
CA ALA A 14 -35.84 2.68 7.04
C ALA A 14 -34.46 3.00 6.45
N MET A 15 -34.15 4.29 6.31
CA MET A 15 -32.78 4.73 6.04
C MET A 15 -31.98 4.46 7.31
N VAL A 16 -31.19 3.40 7.31
CA VAL A 16 -30.15 3.19 8.31
C VAL A 16 -29.11 4.27 8.04
N LEU A 17 -29.17 5.36 8.81
CA LEU A 17 -28.06 6.29 8.94
C LEU A 17 -26.99 5.51 9.71
N GLU A 18 -26.05 4.91 8.99
CA GLU A 18 -24.84 4.37 9.59
C GLU A 18 -24.14 5.54 10.27
N GLY A 19 -24.19 5.56 11.60
CA GLY A 19 -23.41 6.52 12.37
C GLY A 19 -21.95 6.36 12.00
N GLU A 20 -21.35 7.44 11.48
CA GLU A 20 -19.91 7.60 11.50
C GLU A 20 -19.50 7.50 12.97
N ALA A 21 -19.03 6.33 13.40
CA ALA A 21 -18.26 6.23 14.60
C ALA A 21 -17.10 7.22 14.42
N GLU A 22 -17.04 8.27 15.23
CA GLU A 22 -15.90 9.20 15.29
C GLU A 22 -14.67 8.43 15.81
N GLY A 23 -14.17 7.52 14.98
CA GLY A 23 -12.94 6.80 15.19
C GLY A 23 -11.78 7.75 14.94
N VAL A 24 -10.72 7.59 15.74
CA VAL A 24 -9.46 8.32 15.53
C VAL A 24 -9.00 8.10 14.08
N ASP A 25 -8.91 9.19 13.31
CA ASP A 25 -8.36 9.12 11.95
C ASP A 25 -6.85 8.96 12.03
N ILE A 26 -6.41 7.70 12.07
CA ILE A 26 -4.99 7.35 12.11
C ILE A 26 -4.22 7.83 10.88
N CYS A 27 -4.89 8.30 9.81
CA CYS A 27 -4.27 8.82 8.59
C CYS A 27 -4.11 10.35 8.57
N GLU A 28 -4.60 11.09 9.57
CA GLU A 28 -4.71 12.55 9.51
C GLU A 28 -3.36 13.28 9.27
N LYS A 29 -2.24 12.69 9.73
CA LYS A 29 -0.88 13.24 9.60
C LYS A 29 0.00 12.46 8.62
N ALA A 30 -0.57 11.57 7.81
CA ALA A 30 0.18 10.87 6.78
C ALA A 30 0.59 11.83 5.66
N ASP A 31 1.78 11.65 5.09
CA ASP A 31 2.24 12.44 3.94
C ASP A 31 1.30 12.35 2.72
N ASP A 32 0.64 11.20 2.53
CA ASP A 32 -0.39 10.97 1.51
C ASP A 32 -1.68 10.48 2.19
N VAL A 33 -2.43 11.43 2.79
CA VAL A 33 -3.70 11.16 3.50
C VAL A 33 -4.70 10.37 2.64
N PRO A 34 -4.97 10.75 1.37
CA PRO A 34 -5.89 9.98 0.52
C PRO A 34 -5.43 8.53 0.30
N LEU A 35 -4.13 8.31 0.07
CA LEU A 35 -3.59 6.97 -0.09
C LEU A 35 -3.74 6.16 1.20
N CYS A 36 -3.38 6.73 2.35
CA CYS A 36 -3.54 6.09 3.64
C CYS A 36 -4.98 5.65 3.87
N ARG A 37 -5.95 6.57 3.74
CA ARG A 37 -7.39 6.27 3.90
C ARG A 37 -7.87 5.16 2.97
N SER A 38 -7.39 5.14 1.72
CA SER A 38 -7.75 4.09 0.75
C SER A 38 -7.30 2.68 1.16
N TYR A 39 -6.21 2.57 1.93
CA TYR A 39 -5.67 1.30 2.41
C TYR A 39 -6.20 0.92 3.79
N VAL A 40 -6.34 1.87 4.73
CA VAL A 40 -6.86 1.57 6.07
C VAL A 40 -8.37 1.33 6.07
N LYS A 41 -9.11 1.90 5.11
CA LYS A 41 -10.57 1.73 4.94
C LYS A 41 -11.37 1.94 6.25
N GLY A 42 -11.05 3.00 6.99
CA GLY A 42 -11.73 3.33 8.25
C GLY A 42 -11.25 2.56 9.49
N SER A 43 -10.22 1.72 9.37
CA SER A 43 -9.58 1.10 10.54
C SER A 43 -8.95 2.18 11.43
N SER A 44 -9.24 2.14 12.73
CA SER A 44 -8.61 2.96 13.75
C SER A 44 -7.49 2.24 14.51
N ASP A 45 -7.23 0.96 14.22
CA ASP A 45 -6.11 0.20 14.78
C ASP A 45 -4.85 0.36 13.90
N PRO A 46 -3.79 1.06 14.38
CA PRO A 46 -2.55 1.19 13.65
C PRO A 46 -1.89 -0.15 13.34
N ARG A 47 -1.99 -1.15 14.24
CA ARG A 47 -1.30 -2.44 14.06
C ARG A 47 -1.92 -3.22 12.91
N ALA A 48 -3.24 -3.33 12.86
CA ALA A 48 -3.95 -3.92 11.74
C ALA A 48 -3.70 -3.15 10.43
N ALA A 49 -3.67 -1.82 10.49
CA ALA A 49 -3.40 -0.96 9.33
C ALA A 49 -1.99 -1.23 8.74
N ILE A 50 -0.95 -1.25 9.58
CA ILE A 50 0.43 -1.54 9.17
C ILE A 50 0.53 -2.93 8.54
N LYS A 51 -0.04 -3.96 9.18
CA LYS A 51 -0.01 -5.33 8.66
C LYS A 51 -0.57 -5.38 7.24
N LYS A 52 -1.74 -4.76 7.04
CA LYS A 52 -2.42 -4.72 5.74
C LYS A 52 -1.62 -3.99 4.68
N THR A 53 -0.98 -2.86 5.02
CA THR A 53 -0.14 -2.12 4.05
C THR A 53 1.14 -2.89 3.70
N ILE A 54 1.76 -3.58 4.66
CA ILE A 54 2.92 -4.45 4.42
C ILE A 54 2.55 -5.63 3.51
N GLU A 55 1.44 -6.32 3.79
CA GLU A 55 0.97 -7.44 2.96
C GLU A 55 0.65 -6.99 1.52
N GLN A 56 0.06 -5.79 1.37
CA GLN A 56 -0.14 -5.20 0.05
C GLN A 56 1.20 -4.94 -0.64
N LEU A 57 2.15 -4.29 0.03
CA LEU A 57 3.47 -4.01 -0.52
C LEU A 57 4.14 -5.31 -0.97
N LEU A 58 4.12 -6.36 -0.14
CA LEU A 58 4.73 -7.64 -0.47
C LEU A 58 4.13 -8.25 -1.74
N SER A 59 2.80 -8.20 -1.86
CA SER A 59 2.07 -8.67 -3.05
C SER A 59 2.46 -7.88 -4.30
N GLU A 60 2.59 -6.56 -4.19
CA GLU A 60 2.94 -5.68 -5.31
C GLU A 60 4.41 -5.77 -5.71
N THR A 61 5.33 -5.85 -4.75
CA THR A 61 6.77 -6.02 -4.99
C THR A 61 7.03 -7.31 -5.74
N LYS A 62 6.40 -8.43 -5.35
CA LYS A 62 6.52 -9.71 -6.08
C LYS A 62 6.06 -9.61 -7.53
N ARG A 63 4.96 -8.88 -7.78
CA ARG A 63 4.48 -8.60 -9.15
C ARG A 63 5.44 -7.70 -9.93
N ALA A 64 5.98 -6.67 -9.28
CA ALA A 64 6.96 -5.76 -9.87
C ALA A 64 8.25 -6.50 -10.25
N LYS A 65 8.79 -7.34 -9.35
CA LYS A 65 9.91 -8.24 -9.62
C LYS A 65 9.69 -9.13 -10.83
N THR A 66 8.54 -9.81 -10.87
CA THR A 66 8.20 -10.66 -12.03
C THR A 66 8.14 -9.84 -13.32
N SER A 67 7.65 -8.60 -13.24
CA SER A 67 7.55 -7.70 -14.39
C SER A 67 8.92 -7.20 -14.86
N SER A 68 9.82 -6.83 -13.94
CA SER A 68 11.18 -6.36 -14.27
C SER A 68 11.98 -7.47 -14.96
N MET A 69 11.93 -8.70 -14.45
CA MET A 69 12.58 -9.86 -15.07
C MET A 69 12.15 -10.08 -16.52
N LYS A 70 10.85 -9.90 -16.81
CA LYS A 70 10.29 -10.09 -18.17
C LYS A 70 10.68 -9.00 -19.16
N MET A 71 11.18 -7.85 -18.70
CA MET A 71 11.57 -6.74 -19.60
C MET A 71 12.89 -6.99 -20.33
N GLY A 72 13.72 -7.94 -19.86
CA GLY A 72 14.94 -8.36 -20.54
C GLY A 72 16.01 -7.26 -20.69
N GLU A 73 16.05 -6.29 -19.77
CA GLU A 73 17.11 -5.28 -19.68
C GLU A 73 17.96 -5.51 -18.43
N PRO A 74 19.04 -6.31 -18.51
CA PRO A 74 19.77 -6.79 -17.34
C PRO A 74 20.56 -5.70 -16.61
N ASN A 75 20.82 -4.55 -17.24
CA ASN A 75 21.57 -3.47 -16.61
C ASN A 75 20.63 -2.62 -15.73
N PHE A 76 19.93 -1.67 -16.34
CA PHE A 76 19.14 -0.68 -15.59
C PHE A 76 17.85 -1.24 -14.96
N ILE A 77 17.15 -2.15 -15.64
CA ILE A 77 15.94 -2.79 -15.08
C ILE A 77 16.32 -4.03 -14.26
N GLY A 78 17.48 -4.64 -14.51
CA GLY A 78 18.02 -5.72 -13.68
C GLY A 78 18.21 -5.28 -12.24
N ALA A 79 18.77 -4.09 -12.02
CA ALA A 79 18.90 -3.48 -10.70
C ALA A 79 17.56 -3.38 -9.95
N CYS A 80 16.45 -3.09 -10.64
CA CYS A 80 15.13 -3.12 -10.00
C CYS A 80 14.77 -4.50 -9.46
N THR A 81 15.14 -5.57 -10.16
CA THR A 81 14.87 -6.94 -9.71
C THR A 81 15.58 -7.24 -8.39
N GLU A 82 16.84 -6.84 -8.27
CA GLU A 82 17.66 -6.98 -7.05
C GLU A 82 17.06 -6.15 -5.90
N ASN A 83 16.72 -4.89 -6.16
CA ASN A 83 16.07 -4.02 -5.18
C ASN A 83 14.72 -4.57 -4.72
N TYR A 84 13.93 -5.18 -5.60
CA TYR A 84 12.68 -5.83 -5.21
C TYR A 84 12.90 -7.08 -4.36
N ASP A 85 14.00 -7.81 -4.55
CA ASP A 85 14.36 -8.92 -3.67
C ASP A 85 14.67 -8.42 -2.26
N SER A 86 15.52 -7.41 -2.14
CA SER A 86 15.81 -6.79 -0.84
C SER A 86 14.56 -6.20 -0.19
N ALA A 87 13.67 -5.57 -0.96
CA ALA A 87 12.40 -5.08 -0.45
C ALA A 87 11.46 -6.21 0.01
N ILE A 88 11.47 -7.38 -0.65
CA ILE A 88 10.67 -8.54 -0.20
C ILE A 88 11.18 -9.04 1.14
N ASP A 89 12.49 -9.16 1.30
CA ASP A 89 13.12 -9.62 2.55
C ASP A 89 12.80 -8.64 3.70
N ASP A 90 12.92 -7.33 3.47
CA ASP A 90 12.60 -6.31 4.48
C ASP A 90 11.11 -6.24 4.80
N LEU A 91 10.22 -6.50 3.83
CA LEU A 91 8.77 -6.59 4.09
C LEU A 91 8.44 -7.81 4.96
N GLN A 92 9.11 -8.94 4.74
CA GLN A 92 8.96 -10.13 5.59
C GLN A 92 9.50 -9.87 7.01
N ASN A 93 10.67 -9.23 7.12
CA ASN A 93 11.22 -8.79 8.40
C ASN A 93 10.29 -7.81 9.11
N SER A 94 9.67 -6.88 8.38
CA SER A 94 8.70 -5.93 8.93
C SER A 94 7.50 -6.64 9.56
N LEU A 95 6.97 -7.71 8.94
CA LEU A 95 5.89 -8.51 9.54
C LEU A 95 6.35 -9.18 10.84
N LEU A 96 7.54 -9.76 10.86
CA LEU A 96 8.10 -10.41 12.04
C LEU A 96 8.36 -9.40 13.18
N SER A 97 8.91 -8.23 12.85
CA SER A 97 9.13 -7.14 13.81
C SER A 97 7.81 -6.62 14.35
N LEU A 98 6.79 -6.48 13.51
CA LEU A 98 5.44 -6.11 13.94
C LEU A 98 4.91 -7.11 14.96
N GLU A 99 5.02 -8.42 14.69
CA GLU A 99 4.58 -9.50 15.60
C GLU A 99 5.32 -9.45 16.95
N LYS A 100 6.63 -9.21 16.91
CA LYS A 100 7.51 -9.13 18.09
C LYS A 100 7.39 -7.80 18.87
N ASN A 101 6.59 -6.85 18.40
CA ASN A 101 6.54 -5.47 18.92
C ASN A 101 7.90 -4.75 18.88
N ASP A 102 8.75 -5.11 17.91
CA ASP A 102 10.04 -4.45 17.69
C ASP A 102 9.85 -3.25 16.74
N LYS A 103 9.45 -2.12 17.32
CA LYS A 103 9.17 -0.88 16.58
C LYS A 103 10.39 -0.37 15.81
N ALA A 104 11.59 -0.43 16.40
CA ALA A 104 12.80 0.08 15.79
C ALA A 104 13.16 -0.71 14.52
N SER A 105 13.16 -2.06 14.60
CA SER A 105 13.43 -2.91 13.45
C SER A 105 12.33 -2.81 12.38
N LEU A 106 11.06 -2.68 12.79
CA LEU A 106 9.94 -2.45 11.88
C LEU A 106 10.15 -1.15 11.08
N GLN A 107 10.46 -0.04 11.75
CA GLN A 107 10.67 1.24 11.09
C GLN A 107 11.90 1.21 10.18
N SER A 108 13.01 0.62 10.64
CA SER A 108 14.23 0.48 9.84
C SER A 108 13.98 -0.32 8.54
N SER A 109 13.27 -1.44 8.65
CA SER A 109 12.95 -2.29 7.49
C SER A 109 12.02 -1.56 6.51
N LEU A 110 10.99 -0.88 7.00
CA LEU A 110 10.08 -0.09 6.15
C LEU A 110 10.79 1.08 5.45
N SER A 111 11.76 1.73 6.11
CA SER A 111 12.62 2.73 5.49
C SER A 111 13.51 2.14 4.39
N GLY A 112 14.04 0.93 4.60
CA GLY A 112 14.78 0.17 3.59
C GLY A 112 13.92 -0.10 2.35
N VAL A 113 12.70 -0.62 2.55
CA VAL A 113 11.71 -0.85 1.48
C VAL A 113 11.45 0.40 0.64
N ALA A 114 11.20 1.55 1.29
CA ALA A 114 10.98 2.80 0.57
C ALA A 114 12.20 3.21 -0.27
N THR A 115 13.41 2.99 0.26
CA THR A 115 14.68 3.28 -0.43
C THR A 115 14.86 2.41 -1.67
N PHE A 116 14.59 1.10 -1.58
CA PHE A 116 14.75 0.20 -2.72
C PHE A 116 13.88 0.58 -3.94
N TYR A 117 12.66 1.08 -3.71
CA TYR A 117 11.81 1.56 -4.81
C TYR A 117 12.35 2.85 -5.46
N VAL A 118 12.95 3.74 -4.66
CA VAL A 118 13.60 4.95 -5.17
C VAL A 118 14.84 4.57 -5.97
N THR A 119 15.70 3.71 -5.42
CA THR A 119 16.92 3.23 -6.10
C THR A 119 16.61 2.58 -7.46
N CYS A 120 15.57 1.76 -7.56
CA CYS A 120 15.12 1.24 -8.86
C CYS A 120 14.73 2.37 -9.83
N THR A 121 13.91 3.32 -9.37
CA THR A 121 13.45 4.44 -10.22
C THR A 121 14.62 5.31 -10.70
N ASP A 122 15.58 5.59 -9.83
CA ASP A 122 16.76 6.39 -10.14
C ASP A 122 17.64 5.67 -11.16
N THR A 123 17.92 4.38 -10.94
CA THR A 123 18.73 3.56 -11.86
C THR A 123 18.09 3.48 -13.26
N VAL A 124 16.76 3.36 -13.34
CA VAL A 124 16.04 3.37 -14.61
C VAL A 124 16.15 4.73 -15.31
N SER A 125 16.13 5.83 -14.55
CA SER A 125 16.34 7.20 -15.09
C SER A 125 17.74 7.40 -15.65
N GLU A 126 18.76 6.88 -14.96
CA GLU A 126 20.15 6.91 -15.42
C GLU A 126 20.35 6.18 -16.75
N GLY A 127 19.53 5.17 -17.04
CA GLY A 127 19.50 4.48 -18.34
C GLY A 127 18.97 5.31 -19.51
N GLY A 128 18.49 6.53 -19.24
CA GLY A 128 18.04 7.49 -20.24
C GLY A 128 16.63 7.22 -20.81
N VAL A 129 16.21 8.08 -21.74
CA VAL A 129 14.82 8.16 -22.23
C VAL A 129 14.28 6.83 -22.78
N ARG A 130 15.13 6.04 -23.45
CA ARG A 130 14.70 4.75 -24.03
C ARG A 130 14.33 3.75 -22.93
N ILE A 131 15.17 3.64 -21.91
CA ILE A 131 14.96 2.75 -20.76
C ILE A 131 13.75 3.23 -19.94
N MET A 132 13.68 4.53 -19.65
CA MET A 132 12.52 5.14 -18.98
C MET A 132 11.21 4.87 -19.73
N LYS A 133 11.19 4.97 -21.06
CA LYS A 133 9.99 4.67 -21.85
C LYS A 133 9.60 3.19 -21.73
N LYS A 134 10.57 2.28 -21.76
CA LYS A 134 10.34 0.82 -21.61
C LYS A 134 9.82 0.48 -20.21
N ALA A 135 10.38 1.08 -19.18
CA ALA A 135 10.05 0.83 -17.77
C ALA A 135 8.93 1.74 -17.21
N LYS A 136 8.27 2.58 -18.03
CA LYS A 136 7.31 3.59 -17.56
C LYS A 136 6.24 3.05 -16.59
N LYS A 137 5.71 1.86 -16.84
CA LYS A 137 4.71 1.22 -15.97
C LYS A 137 5.32 0.75 -14.65
N LEU A 138 6.56 0.27 -14.68
CA LEU A 138 7.32 -0.17 -13.50
C LEU A 138 7.63 1.02 -12.60
N VAL A 139 8.19 2.10 -13.15
CA VAL A 139 8.48 3.34 -12.40
C VAL A 139 7.22 3.91 -11.76
N LYS A 140 6.10 3.96 -12.50
CA LYS A 140 4.81 4.42 -11.92
C LYS A 140 4.36 3.52 -10.76
N LYS A 141 4.63 2.22 -10.83
CA LYS A 141 4.32 1.26 -9.78
C LYS A 141 5.18 1.54 -8.55
N ASP A 142 6.48 1.76 -8.74
CA ASP A 142 7.44 2.06 -7.68
C ASP A 142 7.08 3.33 -6.93
N SER A 143 6.77 4.43 -7.62
CA SER A 143 6.34 5.66 -6.94
C SER A 143 5.06 5.46 -6.11
N LYS A 144 4.18 4.53 -6.48
CA LYS A 144 3.02 4.18 -5.63
C LYS A 144 3.43 3.34 -4.43
N MET A 145 4.30 2.35 -4.61
CA MET A 145 4.77 1.49 -3.53
C MET A 145 5.63 2.26 -2.53
N GLN A 146 6.50 3.17 -2.98
CA GLN A 146 7.26 4.10 -2.14
C GLN A 146 6.35 4.90 -1.22
N ARG A 147 5.30 5.56 -1.75
CA ARG A 147 4.35 6.32 -0.93
C ARG A 147 3.59 5.44 0.06
N LEU A 148 3.25 4.21 -0.32
CA LEU A 148 2.62 3.25 0.58
C LEU A 148 3.59 2.73 1.66
N ALA A 149 4.88 2.59 1.36
CA ALA A 149 5.93 2.29 2.35
C ALA A 149 6.08 3.45 3.33
N GLY A 150 6.10 4.71 2.85
CA GLY A 150 6.05 5.90 3.69
C GLY A 150 4.80 5.96 4.59
N THR A 151 3.63 5.62 4.04
CA THR A 151 2.39 5.46 4.82
C THR A 151 2.55 4.40 5.91
N SER A 152 3.15 3.26 5.59
CA SER A 152 3.40 2.18 6.56
C SER A 152 4.35 2.63 7.67
N LEU A 153 5.38 3.41 7.33
CA LEU A 153 6.34 3.98 8.28
C LEU A 153 5.67 4.99 9.23
N TYR A 154 4.82 5.86 8.68
CA TYR A 154 4.01 6.77 9.47
C TYR A 154 3.08 5.99 10.42
N LEU A 155 2.33 5.00 9.93
CA LEU A 155 1.47 4.18 10.79
C LEU A 155 2.28 3.46 11.89
N ALA A 156 3.48 2.96 11.57
CA ALA A 156 4.40 2.36 12.55
C ALA A 156 4.86 3.36 13.63
N SER A 157 4.93 4.65 13.31
CA SER A 157 5.27 5.69 14.30
C SER A 157 4.20 5.82 15.40
N LEU A 158 2.95 5.44 15.10
CA LEU A 158 1.81 5.49 16.02
C LEU A 158 1.77 4.31 17.01
N LEU A 159 2.66 3.32 16.86
CA LEU A 159 2.78 2.23 17.83
C LEU A 159 3.44 2.74 19.12
N ASN A 160 2.95 2.26 20.26
CA ASN A 160 3.52 2.55 21.59
C ASN A 160 4.62 1.56 21.95
#